data_AF-A0ABD3F8T0-F1
#
_entry.id   AF-A0ABD3F8T0-F1
#
_cell.length_a   1.000
_cell.length_b   1.000
_cell.length_c   1.000
_cell.angle_alpha   90.00
_cell.angle_beta   90.00
_cell.angle_gamma   90.00
#
_symmetry.space_group_name_H-M   'P 1'
#
loop_
_entity.id
_entity.type
_entity.pdbx_description
1 polymer ?
#
loop_
_entity_poly.entity_id
_entity_poly.type
_entity_poly.pdbx_seq_one_letter_code
_entity_poly.pdbx_strand_id
1 'polypeptide(L)'
;MMTLDSVSEKLRSKHVRTLELLQKTLDENVELRERVSKLQKGTLHLGQGLPRSNLSSDEIERVKEEHAQQLQQVEEAARAKLAEQTNATETLAAANRKLKNDMITMDVALRDARDRLKHERKAWTGERAQLEATITEATKTQPPASPARVKHNQPQSEVLIEDDKSNQRFEAELELSRQACTNADTERRSAEAQLIEVKLDFARVTSEVASQREQLAALQTQLVATQEVHKTQSNELKSLRDRNRNLEAKSLKERPSSAAKLLLQQKTLLAQLQDSEERCKKLEMDHGVLQSQIARLQQQLANEMAQRKADAADAGIFAIHVELKRENFQLRTQVEELKAIQKRFLTTAKKKTMSFPSL
;
A
#
# COMPACT_ATOMS: atom_id res chain seq x y z
N MET A 1 -60.84 74.13 -45.62
CA MET A 1 -60.83 74.04 -44.14
C MET A 1 -60.58 72.61 -43.63
N MET A 2 -60.95 71.55 -44.35
CA MET A 2 -60.84 70.14 -43.88
C MET A 2 -59.43 69.52 -43.81
N THR A 3 -58.39 70.09 -44.45
CA THR A 3 -57.04 69.51 -44.45
C THR A 3 -56.26 69.79 -43.15
N LEU A 4 -56.51 70.94 -42.51
CA LEU A 4 -55.93 71.32 -41.22
C LEU A 4 -56.39 70.39 -40.08
N ASP A 5 -57.65 69.92 -40.12
CA ASP A 5 -58.18 68.97 -39.14
C ASP A 5 -57.47 67.61 -39.20
N SER A 6 -57.14 67.11 -40.40
CA SER A 6 -56.46 65.81 -40.56
C SER A 6 -55.02 65.80 -40.01
N VAL A 7 -54.31 66.93 -40.12
CA VAL A 7 -52.95 67.09 -39.61
C VAL A 7 -52.98 67.25 -38.09
N SER A 8 -53.92 68.04 -37.58
CA SER A 8 -54.15 68.19 -36.14
C SER A 8 -54.60 66.89 -35.48
N GLU A 9 -55.40 66.07 -36.16
CA GLU A 9 -55.82 64.76 -35.68
C GLU A 9 -54.67 63.73 -35.66
N LYS A 10 -53.82 63.72 -36.70
CA LYS A 10 -52.59 62.90 -36.70
C LYS A 10 -51.62 63.34 -35.61
N LEU A 11 -51.50 64.63 -35.35
CA LEU A 11 -50.63 65.15 -34.28
C LEU A 11 -51.20 64.78 -32.90
N ARG A 12 -52.53 64.89 -32.71
CA ARG A 12 -53.21 64.42 -31.50
C ARG A 12 -53.02 62.92 -31.29
N SER A 13 -53.20 62.09 -32.33
CA SER A 13 -52.99 60.64 -32.24
C SER A 13 -51.54 60.28 -31.91
N LYS A 14 -50.55 60.96 -32.51
CA LYS A 14 -49.14 60.79 -32.13
C LYS A 14 -48.88 61.20 -30.69
N HIS A 15 -49.46 62.31 -30.23
CA HIS A 15 -49.31 62.78 -28.87
C HIS A 15 -49.92 61.78 -27.87
N VAL A 16 -51.13 61.28 -28.15
CA VAL A 16 -51.78 60.23 -27.36
C VAL A 16 -50.91 58.97 -27.31
N ARG A 17 -50.38 58.51 -28.45
CA ARG A 17 -49.51 57.33 -28.50
C ARG A 17 -48.21 57.54 -27.72
N THR A 18 -47.64 58.73 -27.75
CA THR A 18 -46.47 59.08 -26.94
C THR A 18 -46.82 59.08 -25.45
N LEU A 19 -47.99 59.61 -25.07
CA LEU A 19 -48.47 59.59 -23.68
C LEU A 19 -48.74 58.15 -23.20
N GLU A 20 -49.32 57.29 -24.03
CA GLU A 20 -49.50 55.86 -23.74
C GLU A 20 -48.16 55.14 -23.55
N LEU A 21 -47.17 55.45 -24.39
CA LEU A 21 -45.82 54.87 -24.27
C LEU A 21 -45.12 55.33 -22.99
N LEU A 22 -45.28 56.61 -22.64
CA LEU A 22 -44.74 57.18 -21.39
C LEU A 22 -45.45 56.60 -20.17
N GLN A 23 -46.77 56.43 -20.21
CA GLN A 23 -47.53 55.78 -19.13
C GLN A 23 -47.06 54.33 -18.94
N LYS A 24 -46.91 53.57 -20.02
CA LYS A 24 -46.38 52.21 -19.97
C LYS A 24 -44.97 52.15 -19.37
N THR A 25 -44.11 53.10 -19.75
CA THR A 25 -42.74 53.20 -19.19
C THR A 25 -42.76 53.56 -17.71
N LEU A 26 -43.73 54.37 -17.26
CA LEU A 26 -43.92 54.72 -15.86
C LEU A 26 -44.38 53.50 -15.06
N ASP A 27 -45.34 52.74 -15.57
CA ASP A 27 -45.87 51.53 -14.94
C ASP A 27 -44.78 50.46 -14.82
N GLU A 28 -43.99 50.24 -15.88
CA GLU A 28 -42.83 49.35 -15.86
C GLU A 28 -41.78 49.80 -14.82
N ASN A 29 -41.55 51.11 -14.65
CA ASN A 29 -40.66 51.63 -13.63
C ASN A 29 -41.19 51.41 -12.20
N VAL A 30 -42.51 51.54 -11.98
CA VAL A 30 -43.15 51.23 -10.70
C VAL A 30 -43.00 49.75 -10.38
N GLU A 31 -43.24 48.86 -11.36
CA GLU A 31 -43.08 47.42 -11.19
C GLU A 31 -41.61 47.02 -10.90
N LEU A 32 -40.65 47.66 -11.59
CA LEU A 32 -39.23 47.48 -11.30
C LEU A 32 -38.86 47.98 -9.90
N ARG A 33 -39.39 49.11 -9.45
CA ARG A 33 -39.19 49.61 -8.07
C ARG A 33 -39.80 48.68 -7.04
N GLU A 34 -40.97 48.10 -7.29
CA GLU A 34 -41.55 47.09 -6.41
C GLU A 34 -40.71 45.81 -6.37
N ARG A 35 -40.24 45.32 -7.52
CA ARG A 35 -39.34 44.15 -7.59
C ARG A 35 -38.02 44.42 -6.87
N VAL A 36 -37.44 45.61 -7.04
CA VAL A 36 -36.25 46.04 -6.30
C VAL A 36 -36.54 46.18 -4.81
N SER A 37 -37.70 46.68 -4.41
CA SER A 37 -38.10 46.79 -2.99
C SER A 37 -38.35 45.42 -2.35
N LYS A 38 -38.94 44.47 -3.09
CA LYS A 38 -39.10 43.06 -2.68
C LYS A 38 -37.74 42.37 -2.58
N LEU A 39 -36.85 42.63 -3.54
CA LEU A 39 -35.47 42.17 -3.47
C LEU A 39 -34.71 42.83 -2.31
N GLN A 40 -34.88 44.11 -2.00
CA GLN A 40 -34.26 44.74 -0.83
C GLN A 40 -34.82 44.23 0.50
N LYS A 41 -36.10 43.85 0.55
CA LYS A 41 -36.70 43.18 1.73
C LYS A 41 -36.28 41.72 1.86
N GLY A 42 -35.97 41.03 0.75
CA GLY A 42 -35.48 39.64 0.73
C GLY A 42 -33.95 39.49 0.66
N THR A 43 -33.22 40.58 0.40
CA THR A 43 -31.75 40.62 0.37
C THR A 43 -31.30 40.94 1.78
N LEU A 44 -30.81 39.89 2.46
CA LEU A 44 -29.96 39.97 3.63
C LEU A 44 -29.02 41.17 3.51
N HIS A 45 -29.19 42.10 4.45
CA HIS A 45 -28.42 43.32 4.57
C HIS A 45 -26.96 42.97 4.89
N LEU A 46 -26.15 42.76 3.87
CA LEU A 46 -24.71 42.52 3.99
C LEU A 46 -23.89 43.81 4.09
N GLY A 47 -24.44 44.91 4.64
CA GLY A 47 -23.69 46.17 4.58
C GLY A 47 -24.14 47.35 5.42
N GLN A 48 -25.12 47.24 6.31
CA GLN A 48 -25.38 48.30 7.29
C GLN A 48 -25.69 47.67 8.65
N GLY A 49 -24.96 48.13 9.66
CA GLY A 49 -24.83 47.51 10.98
C GLY A 49 -26.17 47.09 11.59
N LEU A 50 -26.30 45.77 11.79
CA LEU A 50 -27.19 45.19 12.78
C LEU A 50 -26.43 45.07 14.11
N PRO A 51 -27.13 45.17 15.24
CA PRO A 51 -26.51 45.20 16.55
C PRO A 51 -25.75 43.90 16.75
N ARG A 52 -24.54 44.04 17.30
CA ARG A 52 -23.74 42.96 17.88
C ARG A 52 -24.67 42.00 18.62
N SER A 53 -25.02 40.89 17.97
CA SER A 53 -25.50 39.71 18.67
C SER A 53 -24.24 39.04 19.19
N ASN A 54 -24.23 38.82 20.50
CA ASN A 54 -23.07 38.45 21.31
C ASN A 54 -22.62 37.01 21.06
N LEU A 55 -22.23 36.66 19.84
CA LEU A 55 -21.17 35.67 19.65
C LEU A 55 -19.89 36.48 19.71
N SER A 56 -19.44 36.69 20.96
CA SER A 56 -18.39 37.66 21.29
C SER A 56 -17.11 37.33 20.54
N SER A 57 -16.26 38.33 20.36
CA SER A 57 -14.87 38.14 19.92
C SER A 57 -14.19 36.96 20.63
N ASP A 58 -14.58 36.76 21.90
CA ASP A 58 -14.14 35.67 22.77
C ASP A 58 -14.54 34.28 22.26
N GLU A 59 -15.66 34.10 21.58
CA GLU A 59 -16.07 32.80 20.99
C GLU A 59 -15.15 32.43 19.82
N ILE A 60 -14.75 33.42 19.00
CA ILE A 60 -13.83 33.22 17.87
C ILE A 60 -12.41 33.00 18.38
N GLU A 61 -11.98 33.72 19.42
CA GLU A 61 -10.69 33.49 20.09
C GLU A 61 -10.66 32.12 20.75
N ARG A 62 -11.73 31.70 21.44
CA ARG A 62 -11.84 30.37 22.04
C ARG A 62 -11.72 29.27 20.98
N VAL A 63 -12.41 29.38 19.84
CA VAL A 63 -12.32 28.39 18.75
C VAL A 63 -10.90 28.36 18.13
N LYS A 64 -10.22 29.50 18.03
CA LYS A 64 -8.81 29.54 17.57
C LYS A 64 -7.87 28.87 18.56
N GLU A 65 -8.06 29.11 19.86
CA GLU A 65 -7.29 28.46 20.92
C GLU A 65 -7.56 26.96 20.95
N GLU A 66 -8.81 26.53 20.83
CA GLU A 66 -9.20 25.12 20.74
C GLU A 66 -8.55 24.43 19.53
N HIS A 67 -8.56 25.08 18.35
CA HIS A 67 -7.88 24.54 17.17
C HIS A 67 -6.36 24.51 17.32
N ALA A 68 -5.75 25.53 17.94
CA ALA A 68 -4.31 25.56 18.20
C ALA A 68 -3.91 24.44 19.18
N GLN A 69 -4.70 24.21 20.22
CA GLN A 69 -4.51 23.12 21.18
C GLN A 69 -4.67 21.75 20.51
N GLN A 70 -5.69 21.56 19.67
CA GLN A 70 -5.88 20.32 18.91
C GLN A 70 -4.69 20.07 17.96
N LEU A 71 -4.21 21.10 17.26
CA LEU A 71 -3.05 20.98 16.38
C LEU A 71 -1.80 20.59 17.16
N GLN A 72 -1.57 21.22 18.31
CA GLN A 72 -0.46 20.90 19.20
C GLN A 72 -0.55 19.45 19.73
N GLN A 73 -1.74 18.99 20.14
CA GLN A 73 -1.95 17.60 20.58
C GLN A 73 -1.67 16.60 19.47
N VAL A 74 -2.08 16.89 18.24
CA VAL A 74 -1.79 16.04 17.08
C VAL A 74 -0.30 16.02 16.77
N GLU A 75 0.39 17.17 16.83
CA GLU A 75 1.83 17.25 16.66
C GLU A 75 2.59 16.49 17.76
N GLU A 76 2.19 16.62 19.02
CA GLU A 76 2.79 15.91 20.15
C GLU A 76 2.57 14.40 20.04
N ALA A 77 1.37 13.96 19.66
CA ALA A 77 1.09 12.54 19.40
C ALA A 77 1.91 11.99 18.23
N ALA A 78 2.07 12.77 17.15
CA ALA A 78 2.92 12.39 16.03
C ALA A 78 4.40 12.31 16.43
N ARG A 79 4.89 13.25 17.26
CA ARG A 79 6.27 13.23 17.80
C ARG A 79 6.49 12.04 18.72
N ALA A 80 5.55 11.72 19.59
CA ALA A 80 5.63 10.54 20.46
C ALA A 80 5.70 9.25 19.64
N LYS A 81 4.85 9.11 18.62
CA LYS A 81 4.86 7.95 17.72
C LYS A 81 6.16 7.85 16.92
N LEU A 82 6.73 8.98 16.47
CA LEU A 82 8.03 9.01 15.79
C LEU A 82 9.15 8.56 16.75
N ALA A 83 9.13 9.00 18.00
CA ALA A 83 10.12 8.61 19.01
C ALA A 83 10.04 7.10 19.31
N GLU A 84 8.84 6.54 19.45
CA GLU A 84 8.64 5.10 19.62
C GLU A 84 9.18 4.29 18.43
N GLN A 85 8.89 4.73 17.21
CA GLN A 85 9.41 4.09 16.00
C GLN A 85 10.94 4.17 15.93
N THR A 86 11.52 5.31 16.30
CA THR A 86 12.97 5.50 16.34
C THR A 86 13.59 4.52 17.35
N ASN A 87 13.07 4.45 18.57
CA ASN A 87 13.56 3.50 19.59
C ASN A 87 13.41 2.04 19.14
N ALA A 88 12.31 1.69 18.48
CA ALA A 88 12.09 0.34 17.94
C ALA A 88 13.13 0.00 16.87
N THR A 89 13.39 0.92 15.93
CA THR A 89 14.40 0.72 14.88
C THR A 89 15.82 0.62 15.44
N GLU A 90 16.17 1.43 16.45
CA GLU A 90 17.46 1.34 17.13
C GLU A 90 17.63 0.01 17.86
N THR A 91 16.59 -0.47 18.55
CA THR A 91 16.59 -1.77 19.24
C THR A 91 16.79 -2.91 18.26
N LEU A 92 16.08 -2.90 17.13
CA LEU A 92 16.26 -3.88 16.05
C LEU A 92 17.65 -3.80 15.43
N ALA A 93 18.19 -2.60 15.22
CA ALA A 93 19.55 -2.42 14.70
C ALA A 93 20.61 -2.98 15.66
N ALA A 94 20.45 -2.76 16.97
CA ALA A 94 21.32 -3.32 18.00
C ALA A 94 21.26 -4.85 18.04
N ALA A 95 20.06 -5.43 18.01
CA ALA A 95 19.86 -6.88 17.95
C ALA A 95 20.49 -7.49 16.69
N ASN A 96 20.34 -6.84 15.53
CA ASN A 96 20.93 -7.30 14.27
C ASN A 96 22.47 -7.26 14.31
N ARG A 97 23.06 -6.20 14.86
CA ARG A 97 24.53 -6.12 15.08
C ARG A 97 25.02 -7.25 15.99
N LYS A 98 24.30 -7.54 17.08
CA LYS A 98 24.63 -8.64 17.99
C LYS A 98 24.59 -9.98 17.26
N LEU A 99 23.51 -10.27 16.54
CA LEU A 99 23.36 -11.53 15.81
C LEU A 99 24.43 -11.72 14.73
N LYS A 100 24.84 -10.64 14.04
CA LYS A 100 25.98 -10.67 13.11
C LYS A 100 27.28 -11.03 13.80
N ASN A 101 27.55 -10.45 14.98
CA ASN A 101 28.74 -10.78 15.75
C ASN A 101 28.72 -12.25 16.21
N ASP A 102 27.58 -12.71 16.75
CA ASP A 102 27.42 -14.10 17.21
C ASP A 102 27.62 -15.09 16.04
N MET A 103 27.10 -14.78 14.85
CA MET A 103 27.32 -15.57 13.64
C MET A 103 28.79 -15.64 13.24
N ILE A 104 29.51 -14.51 13.26
CA ILE A 104 30.95 -14.49 12.97
C ILE A 104 31.72 -15.33 14.00
N THR A 105 31.37 -15.22 15.28
CA THR A 105 31.97 -16.02 16.35
C THR A 105 31.73 -17.52 16.14
N MET A 106 30.51 -17.91 15.77
CA MET A 106 30.19 -19.31 15.46
C MET A 106 30.94 -19.81 14.20
N ASP A 107 31.05 -18.99 13.16
CA ASP A 107 31.80 -19.34 11.94
C ASP A 107 33.29 -19.54 12.19
N VAL A 108 33.88 -18.79 13.13
CA VAL A 108 35.26 -18.99 13.58
C VAL A 108 35.37 -20.28 14.39
N ALA A 109 34.49 -20.50 15.36
CA ALA A 109 34.49 -21.71 16.18
C ALA A 109 34.31 -22.99 15.34
N LEU A 110 33.44 -22.96 14.33
CA LEU A 110 33.23 -24.07 13.40
C LEU A 110 34.46 -24.34 12.52
N ARG A 111 35.16 -23.29 12.08
CA ARG A 111 36.43 -23.43 11.35
C ARG A 111 37.48 -24.10 12.23
N ASP A 112 37.66 -23.61 13.45
CA ASP A 112 38.62 -24.18 14.40
C ASP A 112 38.30 -25.64 14.72
N ALA A 113 37.03 -25.99 14.92
CA ALA A 113 36.60 -27.37 15.17
C ALA A 113 36.88 -28.28 13.96
N ARG A 114 36.61 -27.81 12.74
CA ARG A 114 36.93 -28.55 11.50
C ARG A 114 38.43 -28.77 11.36
N ASP A 115 39.23 -27.76 11.66
CA ASP A 115 40.68 -27.88 11.60
C ASP A 115 41.19 -28.87 12.66
N ARG A 116 40.71 -28.81 13.91
CA ARG A 116 41.05 -29.82 14.94
C ARG A 116 40.71 -31.23 14.49
N LEU A 117 39.50 -31.48 14.00
CA LEU A 117 39.10 -32.78 13.47
C LEU A 117 39.99 -33.26 12.31
N LYS A 118 40.43 -32.34 11.44
CA LYS A 118 41.36 -32.67 10.36
C LYS A 118 42.73 -33.07 10.88
N HIS A 119 43.23 -32.42 11.93
CA HIS A 119 44.51 -32.78 12.57
C HIS A 119 44.39 -34.12 13.30
N GLU A 120 43.34 -34.33 14.08
CA GLU A 120 43.06 -35.60 14.76
C GLU A 120 42.95 -36.76 13.76
N ARG A 121 42.19 -36.59 12.67
CA ARG A 121 42.08 -37.62 11.63
C ARG A 121 43.45 -37.99 11.05
N LYS A 122 44.32 -37.01 10.81
CA LYS A 122 45.69 -37.27 10.34
C LYS A 122 46.51 -38.02 11.39
N ALA A 123 46.40 -37.64 12.66
CA ALA A 123 47.06 -38.33 13.77
C ALA A 123 46.62 -39.79 13.86
N TRP A 124 45.31 -40.06 13.89
CA TRP A 124 44.73 -41.41 13.89
C TRP A 124 45.17 -42.24 12.68
N THR A 125 45.27 -41.63 11.50
CA THR A 125 45.75 -42.33 10.30
C THR A 125 47.22 -42.72 10.45
N GLY A 126 48.05 -41.84 11.03
CA GLY A 126 49.45 -42.11 11.32
C GLY A 126 49.65 -43.20 12.38
N GLU A 127 48.92 -43.14 13.49
CA GLU A 127 48.93 -44.16 14.54
C GLU A 127 48.51 -45.52 14.00
N ARG A 128 47.45 -45.56 13.18
CA ARG A 128 47.00 -46.80 12.54
C ARG A 128 48.06 -47.40 11.62
N ALA A 129 48.74 -46.56 10.82
CA ALA A 129 49.83 -47.02 9.97
C ALA A 129 51.03 -47.54 10.78
N GLN A 130 51.36 -46.92 11.92
CA GLN A 130 52.40 -47.40 12.84
C GLN A 130 52.04 -48.74 13.48
N LEU A 131 50.79 -48.90 13.93
CA LEU A 131 50.30 -50.17 14.47
C LEU A 131 50.33 -51.27 13.41
N GLU A 132 49.91 -50.98 12.18
CA GLU A 132 49.96 -51.94 11.06
C GLU A 132 51.41 -52.32 10.70
N ALA A 133 52.34 -51.37 10.71
CA ALA A 133 53.77 -51.64 10.56
C ALA A 133 54.30 -52.54 11.69
N THR A 134 53.90 -52.29 12.93
CA THR A 134 54.33 -53.08 14.10
C THR A 134 53.77 -54.50 14.05
N ILE A 135 52.49 -54.67 13.65
CA ILE A 135 51.87 -55.98 13.45
C ILE A 135 52.57 -56.75 12.33
N THR A 136 52.87 -56.11 11.21
CA THR A 136 53.57 -56.74 10.07
C THR A 136 55.01 -57.12 10.40
N GLU A 137 55.69 -56.36 11.27
CA GLU A 137 57.03 -56.70 11.77
C GLU A 137 57.00 -57.84 12.79
N ALA A 138 56.04 -57.83 13.71
CA ALA A 138 55.82 -58.91 14.69
C ALA A 138 55.46 -60.24 14.01
N THR A 139 54.69 -60.20 12.91
CA THR A 139 54.34 -61.41 12.13
C THR A 139 55.49 -61.92 11.25
N LYS A 140 56.44 -61.06 10.85
CA LYS A 140 57.67 -61.48 10.16
C LYS A 140 58.70 -62.15 11.08
N THR A 141 58.69 -61.81 12.37
CA THR A 141 59.64 -62.32 13.38
C THR A 141 59.13 -63.56 14.11
N GLN A 142 57.87 -63.96 13.90
CA GLN A 142 57.34 -65.25 14.35
C GLN A 142 57.76 -66.39 13.38
N PRO A 143 58.34 -67.50 13.90
CA PRO A 143 58.63 -68.66 13.07
C PRO A 143 57.33 -69.35 12.62
N PRO A 144 57.32 -70.07 11.47
CA PRO A 144 56.13 -70.79 11.03
C PRO A 144 55.75 -71.83 12.07
N ALA A 145 54.48 -71.84 12.46
CA ALA A 145 53.93 -72.84 13.37
C ALA A 145 54.14 -74.24 12.77
N SER A 146 55.16 -74.94 13.24
CA SER A 146 55.26 -76.40 13.07
C SER A 146 54.29 -77.07 14.05
N PRO A 147 53.65 -78.20 13.68
CA PRO A 147 52.67 -78.87 14.52
C PRO A 147 53.38 -79.64 15.64
N ALA A 148 53.79 -78.92 16.69
CA ALA A 148 54.29 -79.53 17.90
C ALA A 148 53.10 -79.86 18.82
N ARG A 149 52.77 -81.15 18.80
CA ARG A 149 52.03 -81.90 19.82
C ARG A 149 52.42 -81.44 21.23
N VAL A 150 51.57 -80.64 21.88
CA VAL A 150 51.65 -80.38 23.33
C VAL A 150 50.36 -80.90 23.96
N LYS A 151 50.49 -82.01 24.69
CA LYS A 151 49.49 -82.42 25.66
C LYS A 151 49.69 -81.59 26.92
N HIS A 152 48.55 -81.13 27.44
CA HIS A 152 48.19 -80.99 28.85
C HIS A 152 48.35 -79.62 29.55
N ASN A 153 47.17 -79.09 29.91
CA ASN A 153 46.80 -78.35 31.13
C ASN A 153 47.08 -76.84 31.22
N GLN A 154 46.14 -76.06 30.66
CA GLN A 154 45.76 -74.73 31.16
C GLN A 154 44.27 -74.49 30.83
N PRO A 155 43.50 -73.75 31.64
CA PRO A 155 42.05 -73.72 31.54
C PRO A 155 41.61 -72.92 30.29
N GLN A 156 41.44 -73.60 29.17
CA GLN A 156 40.92 -73.02 27.93
C GLN A 156 39.49 -72.45 28.08
N SER A 157 38.83 -72.76 29.20
CA SER A 157 37.54 -72.19 29.58
C SER A 157 37.63 -70.71 29.96
N GLU A 158 38.68 -70.25 30.67
CA GLU A 158 38.74 -68.86 31.16
C GLU A 158 39.07 -67.87 30.05
N VAL A 159 39.97 -68.24 29.13
CA VAL A 159 40.39 -67.40 28.00
C VAL A 159 39.25 -67.23 26.99
N LEU A 160 38.46 -68.28 26.70
CA LEU A 160 37.26 -68.14 25.86
C LEU A 160 36.18 -67.28 26.53
N ILE A 161 36.00 -67.40 27.85
CA ILE A 161 35.02 -66.60 28.59
C ILE A 161 35.44 -65.12 28.64
N GLU A 162 36.75 -64.81 28.71
CA GLU A 162 37.26 -63.44 28.64
C GLU A 162 37.15 -62.84 27.23
N ASP A 163 37.41 -63.63 26.18
CA ASP A 163 37.21 -63.19 24.79
C ASP A 163 35.73 -62.97 24.44
N ASP A 164 34.81 -63.80 24.98
CA ASP A 164 33.37 -63.57 24.80
C ASP A 164 32.91 -62.30 25.53
N LYS A 165 33.46 -62.02 26.71
CA LYS A 165 33.17 -60.78 27.47
C LYS A 165 33.74 -59.55 26.78
N SER A 166 34.92 -59.64 26.17
CA SER A 166 35.52 -58.52 25.43
C SER A 166 34.76 -58.28 24.13
N ASN A 167 34.35 -59.32 23.40
CA ASN A 167 33.48 -59.21 22.23
C ASN A 167 32.13 -58.58 22.56
N GLN A 168 31.47 -59.00 23.66
CA GLN A 168 30.22 -58.36 24.11
C GLN A 168 30.40 -56.87 24.43
N ARG A 169 31.54 -56.48 25.00
CA ARG A 169 31.85 -55.06 25.26
C ARG A 169 32.04 -54.28 23.97
N PHE A 170 32.80 -54.83 23.01
CA PHE A 170 32.99 -54.18 21.71
C PHE A 170 31.67 -54.06 20.95
N GLU A 171 30.81 -55.07 21.01
CA GLU A 171 29.51 -55.04 20.35
C GLU A 171 28.57 -54.00 20.97
N ALA A 172 28.57 -53.86 22.29
CA ALA A 172 27.85 -52.80 22.99
C ALA A 172 28.38 -51.40 22.65
N GLU A 173 29.70 -51.23 22.57
CA GLU A 173 30.34 -49.95 22.21
C GLU A 173 30.08 -49.58 20.74
N LEU A 174 30.03 -50.57 19.85
CA LEU A 174 29.70 -50.38 18.44
C LEU A 174 28.21 -50.01 18.27
N GLU A 175 27.32 -50.59 19.07
CA GLU A 175 25.90 -50.22 19.08
C GLU A 175 25.68 -48.80 19.64
N LEU A 176 26.40 -48.41 20.70
CA LEU A 176 26.41 -47.02 21.18
C LEU A 176 26.91 -46.05 20.10
N SER A 177 27.94 -46.42 19.35
CA SER A 177 28.47 -45.63 18.24
C SER A 177 27.47 -45.50 17.10
N ARG A 178 26.74 -46.57 16.74
CA ARG A 178 25.64 -46.52 15.77
C ARG A 178 24.54 -45.58 16.24
N GLN A 179 24.15 -45.66 17.50
CA GLN A 179 23.11 -44.81 18.08
C GLN A 179 23.54 -43.33 18.06
N ALA A 180 24.79 -43.04 18.43
CA ALA A 180 25.35 -41.69 18.35
C ALA A 180 25.35 -41.15 16.91
N CYS A 181 25.70 -41.97 15.92
CA CYS A 181 25.60 -41.61 14.50
C CYS A 181 24.16 -41.31 14.08
N THR A 182 23.19 -42.13 14.49
CA THR A 182 21.78 -41.87 14.16
C THR A 182 21.28 -40.55 14.77
N ASN A 183 21.66 -40.28 16.03
CA ASN A 183 21.30 -39.02 16.70
C ASN A 183 21.92 -37.81 15.99
N ALA A 184 23.22 -37.87 15.68
CA ALA A 184 23.91 -36.82 14.95
C ALA A 184 23.29 -36.56 13.56
N ASP A 185 22.87 -37.60 12.85
CA ASP A 185 22.18 -37.45 11.56
C ASP A 185 20.79 -36.82 11.71
N THR A 186 20.05 -37.15 12.77
CA THR A 186 18.75 -36.50 13.04
C THR A 186 18.90 -35.03 13.40
N GLU A 187 19.89 -34.68 14.22
CA GLU A 187 20.21 -33.29 14.55
C GLU A 187 20.66 -32.51 13.32
N ARG A 188 21.51 -33.11 12.48
CA ARG A 188 21.92 -32.51 11.20
C ARG A 188 20.72 -32.21 10.30
N ARG A 189 19.80 -33.16 10.13
CA ARG A 189 18.57 -32.95 9.32
C ARG A 189 17.68 -31.86 9.91
N SER A 190 17.55 -31.81 11.24
CA SER A 190 16.80 -30.76 11.92
C SER A 190 17.43 -29.38 11.69
N ALA A 191 18.75 -29.27 11.82
CA ALA A 191 19.48 -28.02 11.57
C ALA A 191 19.39 -27.59 10.09
N GLU A 192 19.47 -28.55 9.15
CA GLU A 192 19.27 -28.29 7.72
C GLU A 192 17.86 -27.76 7.43
N ALA A 193 16.82 -28.32 8.06
CA ALA A 193 15.45 -27.85 7.91
C ALA A 193 15.28 -26.40 8.44
N GLN A 194 15.82 -26.11 9.63
CA GLN A 194 15.81 -24.75 10.19
C GLN A 194 16.56 -23.76 9.31
N LEU A 195 17.69 -24.16 8.72
CA LEU A 195 18.45 -23.32 7.80
C LEU A 195 17.64 -22.98 6.53
N ILE A 196 16.87 -23.94 6.01
CA ILE A 196 16.00 -23.70 4.84
C ILE A 196 14.90 -22.71 5.21
N GLU A 197 14.27 -22.85 6.38
CA GLU A 197 13.24 -21.93 6.86
C GLU A 197 13.77 -20.50 7.00
N VAL A 198 14.93 -20.33 7.65
CA VAL A 198 15.58 -19.02 7.81
C VAL A 198 15.92 -18.39 6.44
N LYS A 199 16.34 -19.18 5.45
CA LYS A 199 16.60 -18.68 4.09
C LYS A 199 15.32 -18.19 3.41
N LEU A 200 14.21 -18.90 3.57
CA LEU A 200 12.91 -18.50 3.02
C LEU A 200 12.42 -17.21 3.69
N ASP A 201 12.54 -17.12 5.01
CA ASP A 201 12.22 -15.92 5.77
C ASP A 201 13.07 -14.72 5.35
N PHE A 202 14.38 -14.92 5.18
CA PHE A 202 15.28 -13.88 4.70
C PHE A 202 14.89 -13.39 3.30
N ALA A 203 14.53 -14.29 2.39
CA ALA A 203 14.06 -13.93 1.05
C ALA A 203 12.75 -13.12 1.11
N ARG A 204 11.79 -13.53 1.95
CA ARG A 204 10.53 -12.82 2.17
C ARG A 204 10.78 -11.41 2.70
N VAL A 205 11.55 -11.26 3.77
CA VAL A 205 11.88 -9.96 4.38
C VAL A 205 12.60 -9.06 3.38
N THR A 206 13.51 -9.62 2.57
CA THR A 206 14.22 -8.85 1.54
C THR A 206 13.25 -8.30 0.49
N SER A 207 12.27 -9.11 0.05
CA SER A 207 11.22 -8.69 -0.88
C SER A 207 10.32 -7.61 -0.28
N GLU A 208 9.92 -7.77 0.99
CA GLU A 208 9.11 -6.77 1.70
C GLU A 208 9.85 -5.44 1.83
N VAL A 209 11.12 -5.45 2.23
CA VAL A 209 11.95 -4.24 2.32
C VAL A 209 12.12 -3.56 0.96
N ALA A 210 12.27 -4.32 -0.13
CA ALA A 210 12.31 -3.76 -1.48
C ALA A 210 10.99 -3.04 -1.83
N SER A 211 9.85 -3.68 -1.57
CA SER A 211 8.53 -3.08 -1.83
C SER A 211 8.28 -1.81 -1.00
N GLN A 212 8.71 -1.80 0.27
CA GLN A 212 8.60 -0.63 1.15
C GLN A 212 9.47 0.52 0.66
N ARG A 213 10.68 0.24 0.14
CA ARG A 213 11.54 1.27 -0.46
C ARG A 213 10.92 1.89 -1.70
N GLU A 214 10.28 1.09 -2.54
CA GLU A 214 9.54 1.60 -3.72
C GLU A 214 8.37 2.49 -3.29
N GLN A 215 7.59 2.09 -2.28
CA GLN A 215 6.51 2.90 -1.73
C GLN A 215 7.02 4.23 -1.14
N LEU A 216 8.12 4.21 -0.39
CA LEU A 216 8.74 5.42 0.14
C LEU A 216 9.19 6.37 -0.98
N ALA A 217 9.81 5.83 -2.04
CA ALA A 217 10.21 6.63 -3.19
C ALA A 217 9.00 7.27 -3.90
N ALA A 218 7.90 6.52 -4.04
CA ALA A 218 6.67 7.03 -4.64
C ALA A 218 6.05 8.15 -3.77
N LEU A 219 5.95 7.96 -2.45
CA LEU A 219 5.45 8.96 -1.52
C LEU A 219 6.33 10.22 -1.51
N GLN A 220 7.64 10.06 -1.58
CA GLN A 220 8.56 11.20 -1.63
C GLN A 220 8.41 11.98 -2.95
N THR A 221 8.20 11.30 -4.06
CA THR A 221 7.90 11.95 -5.35
C THR A 221 6.58 12.71 -5.28
N GLN A 222 5.54 12.13 -4.67
CA GLN A 222 4.25 12.80 -4.48
C GLN A 222 4.37 14.03 -3.57
N LEU A 223 5.16 13.95 -2.49
CA LEU A 223 5.41 15.07 -1.59
C LEU A 223 6.05 16.24 -2.35
N VAL A 224 7.09 15.99 -3.15
CA VAL A 224 7.73 17.02 -3.97
C VAL A 224 6.74 17.64 -4.96
N ALA A 225 5.92 16.83 -5.64
CA ALA A 225 4.90 17.34 -6.56
C ALA A 225 3.87 18.23 -5.83
N THR A 226 3.40 17.84 -4.65
CA THR A 226 2.47 18.65 -3.86
C THR A 226 3.09 19.96 -3.35
N GLN A 227 4.38 19.94 -3.00
CA GLN A 227 5.11 21.16 -2.61
C GLN A 227 5.23 22.14 -3.77
N GLU A 228 5.49 21.66 -4.98
CA GLU A 228 5.53 22.52 -6.18
C GLU A 228 4.15 23.10 -6.50
N VAL A 229 3.07 22.31 -6.41
CA VAL A 229 1.69 22.83 -6.55
C VAL A 229 1.36 23.88 -5.49
N HIS A 230 1.78 23.68 -4.25
CA HIS A 230 1.56 24.67 -3.20
C HIS A 230 2.35 25.97 -3.47
N LYS A 231 3.58 25.89 -3.97
CA LYS A 231 4.37 27.06 -4.38
C LYS A 231 3.71 27.83 -5.51
N THR A 232 3.20 27.14 -6.55
CA THR A 232 2.52 27.82 -7.67
C THR A 232 1.26 28.51 -7.21
N GLN A 233 0.40 27.84 -6.42
CA GLN A 233 -0.80 28.44 -5.84
C GLN A 233 -0.49 29.64 -4.94
N SER A 234 0.55 29.56 -4.11
CA SER A 234 1.00 30.67 -3.28
C SER A 234 1.44 31.87 -4.11
N ASN A 235 2.16 31.64 -5.22
CA ASN A 235 2.58 32.68 -6.14
C ASN A 235 1.38 33.31 -6.88
N GLU A 236 0.40 32.50 -7.28
CA GLU A 236 -0.85 32.97 -7.89
C GLU A 236 -1.64 33.85 -6.92
N LEU A 237 -1.80 33.43 -5.67
CA LEU A 237 -2.47 34.23 -4.63
C LEU A 237 -1.75 35.56 -4.38
N LYS A 238 -0.42 35.56 -4.38
CA LYS A 238 0.38 36.79 -4.25
C LYS A 238 0.16 37.72 -5.44
N SER A 239 0.19 37.19 -6.67
CA SER A 239 -0.10 37.95 -7.89
C SER A 239 -1.52 38.53 -7.90
N LEU A 240 -2.52 37.76 -7.47
CA LEU A 240 -3.90 38.22 -7.33
C LEU A 240 -4.03 39.33 -6.29
N ARG A 241 -3.37 39.21 -5.13
CA ARG A 241 -3.34 40.26 -4.10
C ARG A 241 -2.72 41.55 -4.63
N ASP A 242 -1.60 41.46 -5.33
CA ASP A 242 -0.92 42.64 -5.90
C ASP A 242 -1.75 43.26 -7.02
N ARG A 243 -2.42 42.45 -7.85
CA ARG A 243 -3.38 42.94 -8.85
C ARG A 243 -4.58 43.62 -8.21
N ASN A 244 -5.11 43.08 -7.11
CA ASN A 244 -6.24 43.67 -6.39
C ASN A 244 -5.84 45.02 -5.76
N ARG A 245 -4.68 45.09 -5.10
CA ARG A 245 -4.12 46.36 -4.59
C ARG A 245 -3.94 47.41 -5.70
N ASN A 246 -3.45 46.98 -6.86
CA ASN A 246 -3.28 47.88 -8.02
C ASN A 246 -4.62 48.35 -8.60
N LEU A 247 -5.65 47.50 -8.60
CA LEU A 247 -7.00 47.87 -9.05
C LEU A 247 -7.68 48.82 -8.06
N GLU A 248 -7.53 48.58 -6.75
CA GLU A 248 -7.99 49.49 -5.70
C GLU A 248 -7.31 50.87 -5.81
N ALA A 249 -5.99 50.90 -6.00
CA ALA A 249 -5.24 52.14 -6.18
C ALA A 249 -5.62 52.92 -7.46
N LYS A 250 -5.97 52.22 -8.54
CA LYS A 250 -6.47 52.84 -9.78
C LYS A 250 -7.93 53.29 -9.67
N SER A 251 -8.77 52.51 -8.98
CA SER A 251 -10.17 52.83 -8.71
C SER A 251 -10.34 54.08 -7.85
N LEU A 252 -9.38 54.42 -6.99
CA LEU A 252 -9.37 55.67 -6.23
C LEU A 252 -9.00 56.90 -7.08
N LYS A 253 -8.41 56.70 -8.27
CA LYS A 253 -7.94 57.77 -9.16
C LYS A 253 -8.89 58.10 -10.32
N GLU A 254 -9.81 57.20 -10.68
CA GLU A 254 -10.76 57.39 -11.78
C GLU A 254 -12.20 57.25 -11.29
N ARG A 255 -12.82 58.37 -10.93
CA ARG A 255 -14.28 58.54 -10.94
C ARG A 255 -14.55 59.67 -11.92
N PRO A 256 -15.19 59.41 -13.08
CA PRO A 256 -16.63 59.11 -13.12
C PRO A 256 -17.10 58.11 -14.22
N SER A 257 -18.39 57.70 -14.16
CA SER A 257 -19.21 57.25 -15.32
C SER A 257 -19.33 55.76 -15.75
N SER A 258 -19.22 54.74 -14.88
CA SER A 258 -19.55 53.34 -15.29
C SER A 258 -20.18 52.42 -14.24
N ALA A 259 -20.82 52.97 -13.21
CA ALA A 259 -21.41 52.19 -12.11
C ALA A 259 -22.37 51.07 -12.55
N ALA A 260 -23.12 51.26 -13.65
CA ALA A 260 -24.06 50.25 -14.16
C ALA A 260 -23.37 49.02 -14.78
N LYS A 261 -22.25 49.20 -15.50
CA LYS A 261 -21.49 48.08 -16.08
C LYS A 261 -20.77 47.28 -14.99
N LEU A 262 -20.23 47.97 -13.99
CA LEU A 262 -19.59 47.34 -12.83
C LEU A 262 -20.58 46.51 -12.02
N LEU A 263 -21.80 47.04 -11.78
CA LEU A 263 -22.88 46.31 -11.11
C LEU A 263 -23.35 45.08 -11.89
N LEU A 264 -23.45 45.19 -13.22
CA LEU A 264 -23.80 44.05 -14.07
C LEU A 264 -22.73 42.95 -14.01
N GLN A 265 -21.45 43.34 -14.09
CA GLN A 265 -20.33 42.42 -14.00
C GLN A 265 -20.24 41.75 -12.63
N GLN A 266 -20.51 42.50 -11.55
CA GLN A 266 -20.58 41.96 -10.19
C GLN A 266 -21.72 40.93 -10.05
N LYS A 267 -22.91 41.21 -10.60
CA LYS A 267 -24.02 40.25 -10.58
C LYS A 267 -23.70 38.98 -11.35
N THR A 268 -23.06 39.09 -12.51
CA THR A 268 -22.65 37.93 -13.31
C THR A 268 -21.63 37.07 -12.57
N LEU A 269 -20.64 37.69 -11.92
CA LEU A 269 -19.65 36.96 -11.13
C LEU A 269 -20.25 36.27 -9.90
N LEU A 270 -21.21 36.92 -9.22
CA LEU A 270 -21.92 36.30 -8.11
C LEU A 270 -22.77 35.10 -8.55
N ALA A 271 -23.44 35.21 -9.71
CA ALA A 271 -24.20 34.08 -10.27
C ALA A 271 -23.28 32.90 -10.67
N GLN A 272 -22.11 33.20 -11.24
CA GLN A 272 -21.10 32.17 -11.56
C GLN A 272 -20.53 31.51 -10.30
N LEU A 273 -20.32 32.29 -9.24
CA LEU A 273 -19.87 31.76 -7.95
C LEU A 273 -20.92 30.83 -7.35
N GLN A 274 -22.18 31.24 -7.30
CA GLN A 274 -23.28 30.40 -6.81
C GLN A 274 -23.42 29.10 -7.60
N ASP A 275 -23.37 29.15 -8.93
CA ASP A 275 -23.42 27.95 -9.78
C ASP A 275 -22.21 27.04 -9.55
N SER A 276 -21.02 27.61 -9.28
CA SER A 276 -19.85 26.81 -8.92
C SER A 276 -19.95 26.18 -7.53
N GLU A 277 -20.54 26.87 -6.55
CA GLU A 277 -20.77 26.35 -5.19
C GLU A 277 -21.79 25.20 -5.21
N GLU A 278 -22.86 25.32 -6.00
CA GLU A 278 -23.83 24.23 -6.19
C GLU A 278 -23.20 23.01 -6.86
N ARG A 279 -22.34 23.22 -7.88
CA ARG A 279 -21.58 22.14 -8.51
C ARG A 279 -20.62 21.47 -7.55
N CYS A 280 -19.92 22.22 -6.69
CA CYS A 280 -19.05 21.66 -5.65
C CYS A 280 -19.85 20.82 -4.64
N LYS A 281 -20.97 21.33 -4.11
CA LYS A 281 -21.84 20.57 -3.19
C LYS A 281 -22.32 19.26 -3.82
N LYS A 282 -22.69 19.27 -5.10
CA LYS A 282 -23.10 18.07 -5.82
C LYS A 282 -21.95 17.05 -5.94
N LEU A 283 -20.75 17.51 -6.28
CA LEU A 283 -19.56 16.65 -6.35
C LEU A 283 -19.19 16.06 -4.99
N GLU A 284 -19.33 16.81 -3.90
CA GLU A 284 -19.11 16.32 -2.53
C GLU A 284 -20.11 15.21 -2.17
N MET A 285 -21.39 15.38 -2.51
CA MET A 285 -22.41 14.35 -2.32
C MET A 285 -22.09 13.08 -3.12
N ASP A 286 -21.76 13.22 -4.41
CA ASP A 286 -21.41 12.09 -5.28
C ASP A 286 -20.15 11.36 -4.76
N HIS A 287 -19.15 12.11 -4.27
CA HIS A 287 -17.96 11.55 -3.65
C HIS A 287 -18.30 10.74 -2.39
N GLY A 288 -19.15 11.26 -1.50
CA GLY A 288 -19.60 10.54 -0.32
C GLY A 288 -20.37 9.25 -0.65
N VAL A 289 -21.19 9.27 -1.70
CA VAL A 289 -21.88 8.07 -2.20
C VAL A 289 -20.89 7.04 -2.73
N LEU A 290 -19.92 7.46 -3.54
CA LEU A 290 -18.87 6.57 -4.07
C LEU A 290 -18.01 5.97 -2.95
N GLN A 291 -17.61 6.78 -1.98
CA GLN A 291 -16.85 6.30 -0.82
C GLN A 291 -17.63 5.25 -0.02
N SER A 292 -18.93 5.47 0.17
CA SER A 292 -19.82 4.51 0.83
C SER A 292 -19.96 3.21 0.03
N GLN A 293 -20.02 3.28 -1.30
CA GLN A 293 -20.06 2.11 -2.16
C GLN A 293 -18.74 1.32 -2.11
N ILE A 294 -17.60 2.01 -2.15
CA ILE A 294 -16.27 1.39 -2.01
C ILE A 294 -16.16 0.66 -0.68
N ALA A 295 -16.57 1.29 0.43
CA ALA A 295 -16.55 0.67 1.75
C ALA A 295 -17.41 -0.60 1.80
N ARG A 296 -18.61 -0.59 1.20
CA ARG A 296 -19.46 -1.79 1.10
C ARG A 296 -18.80 -2.90 0.29
N LEU A 297 -18.21 -2.58 -0.86
CA LEU A 297 -17.54 -3.57 -1.71
C LEU A 297 -16.32 -4.17 -1.02
N GLN A 298 -15.53 -3.36 -0.31
CA GLN A 298 -14.41 -3.82 0.49
C GLN A 298 -14.87 -4.78 1.61
N GLN A 299 -15.97 -4.44 2.30
CA GLN A 299 -16.54 -5.32 3.32
C GLN A 299 -17.05 -6.64 2.72
N GLN A 300 -17.71 -6.59 1.57
CA GLN A 300 -18.16 -7.80 0.86
C GLN A 300 -16.98 -8.70 0.48
N LEU A 301 -15.91 -8.12 -0.08
CA LEU A 301 -14.71 -8.88 -0.44
C LEU A 301 -14.04 -9.49 0.80
N ALA A 302 -13.96 -8.75 1.90
CA ALA A 302 -13.42 -9.26 3.16
C ALA A 302 -14.25 -10.43 3.69
N ASN A 303 -15.58 -10.34 3.64
CA ASN A 303 -16.49 -11.41 4.05
C ASN A 303 -16.34 -12.65 3.15
N GLU A 304 -16.27 -12.48 1.82
CA GLU A 304 -16.06 -13.58 0.87
C GLU A 304 -14.71 -14.27 1.08
N MET A 305 -13.64 -13.49 1.33
CA MET A 305 -12.32 -14.06 1.63
C MET A 305 -12.31 -14.83 2.96
N ALA A 306 -13.00 -14.32 3.98
CA ALA A 306 -13.14 -15.01 5.26
C ALA A 306 -13.92 -16.31 5.09
N GLN A 307 -15.01 -16.29 4.33
CA GLN A 307 -15.81 -17.47 4.02
C GLN A 307 -14.99 -18.52 3.28
N ARG A 308 -14.28 -18.15 2.20
CA ARG A 308 -13.42 -19.09 1.46
C ARG A 308 -12.31 -19.70 2.31
N LYS A 309 -11.75 -18.93 3.26
CA LYS A 309 -10.74 -19.43 4.20
C LYS A 309 -11.35 -20.43 5.19
N ALA A 310 -12.58 -20.19 5.65
CA ALA A 310 -13.30 -21.13 6.52
C ALA A 310 -13.65 -22.41 5.75
N ASP A 311 -14.21 -22.30 4.55
CA ASP A 311 -14.56 -23.45 3.70
C ASP A 311 -13.30 -24.28 3.35
N ALA A 312 -12.16 -23.63 3.11
CA ALA A 312 -10.88 -24.30 2.90
C ALA A 312 -10.30 -24.97 4.17
N ALA A 313 -10.59 -24.44 5.35
CA ALA A 313 -10.20 -25.08 6.60
C ALA A 313 -11.04 -26.36 6.85
N ASP A 314 -12.33 -26.31 6.51
CA ASP A 314 -13.29 -27.40 6.75
C ASP A 314 -13.23 -28.52 5.70
N ALA A 315 -12.95 -28.21 4.43
CA ALA A 315 -12.96 -29.20 3.35
C ALA A 315 -11.71 -30.11 3.34
N GLY A 316 -10.61 -29.70 3.97
CA GLY A 316 -9.34 -30.43 3.93
C GLY A 316 -8.64 -30.37 2.56
N ILE A 317 -7.31 -30.43 2.57
CA ILE A 317 -6.45 -30.17 1.39
C ILE A 317 -6.82 -31.04 0.17
N PHE A 318 -7.30 -32.27 0.40
CA PHE A 318 -7.70 -33.18 -0.68
C PHE A 318 -9.01 -32.79 -1.36
N ALA A 319 -10.04 -32.35 -0.62
CA ALA A 319 -11.30 -31.93 -1.24
C ALA A 319 -11.08 -30.64 -2.07
N ILE A 320 -10.29 -29.70 -1.53
CA ILE A 320 -9.86 -28.50 -2.26
C ILE A 320 -9.13 -28.87 -3.54
N HIS A 321 -8.22 -29.86 -3.51
CA HIS A 321 -7.50 -30.29 -4.71
C HIS A 321 -8.44 -30.87 -5.78
N VAL A 322 -9.45 -31.65 -5.36
CA VAL A 322 -10.44 -32.22 -6.28
C VAL A 322 -11.33 -31.13 -6.87
N GLU A 323 -11.77 -30.16 -6.06
CA GLU A 323 -12.56 -29.01 -6.51
C GLU A 323 -11.77 -28.13 -7.47
N LEU A 324 -10.51 -27.79 -7.15
CA LEU A 324 -9.63 -27.05 -8.03
C LEU A 324 -9.38 -27.78 -9.35
N LYS A 325 -9.25 -29.12 -9.34
CA LYS A 325 -9.17 -29.90 -10.58
C LYS A 325 -10.44 -29.80 -11.42
N ARG A 326 -11.61 -29.83 -10.78
CA ARG A 326 -12.90 -29.70 -11.44
C ARG A 326 -13.11 -28.30 -12.03
N GLU A 327 -12.79 -27.27 -11.27
CA GLU A 327 -12.85 -25.88 -11.71
C GLU A 327 -11.85 -25.61 -12.83
N ASN A 328 -10.61 -26.11 -12.73
CA ASN A 328 -9.61 -25.98 -13.79
C ASN A 328 -10.07 -26.68 -15.08
N PHE A 329 -10.74 -27.82 -14.97
CA PHE A 329 -11.35 -28.50 -16.10
C PHE A 329 -12.46 -27.65 -16.74
N GLN A 330 -13.36 -27.07 -15.93
CA GLN A 330 -14.42 -26.18 -16.42
C GLN A 330 -13.87 -24.93 -17.10
N LEU A 331 -12.86 -24.29 -16.52
CA LEU A 331 -12.19 -23.12 -17.10
C LEU A 331 -11.53 -23.47 -18.45
N ARG A 332 -10.89 -24.64 -18.57
CA ARG A 332 -10.35 -25.11 -19.85
C ARG A 332 -11.45 -25.29 -20.90
N THR A 333 -12.59 -25.86 -20.51
CA THR A 333 -13.75 -25.99 -21.40
C THR A 333 -14.25 -24.63 -21.87
N GLN A 334 -14.43 -23.66 -20.96
CA GLN A 334 -14.85 -22.30 -21.30
C GLN A 334 -13.85 -21.59 -22.21
N VAL A 335 -12.55 -21.75 -21.98
CA VAL A 335 -11.50 -21.19 -22.84
C VAL A 335 -11.57 -21.80 -24.24
N GLU A 336 -11.79 -23.12 -24.37
CA GLU A 336 -11.96 -23.76 -25.67
C GLU A 336 -13.25 -23.32 -26.37
N GLU A 337 -14.34 -23.12 -25.64
CA GLU A 337 -15.58 -22.53 -26.18
C GLU A 337 -15.35 -21.10 -26.68
N LEU A 338 -14.65 -20.26 -25.90
CA LEU A 338 -14.30 -18.90 -26.31
C LEU A 338 -13.40 -18.90 -27.55
N LYS A 339 -12.41 -19.80 -27.63
CA LYS A 339 -11.60 -19.99 -28.85
C LYS A 339 -12.44 -20.45 -30.03
N ALA A 340 -13.40 -21.35 -29.82
CA ALA A 340 -14.30 -21.81 -30.87
C ALA A 340 -15.20 -20.68 -31.38
N ILE A 341 -15.73 -19.86 -30.47
CA ILE A 341 -16.50 -18.65 -30.79
C ILE A 341 -15.63 -17.65 -31.56
N GLN A 342 -14.42 -17.35 -31.08
CA GLN A 342 -13.48 -16.47 -31.76
C GLN A 342 -13.14 -16.99 -33.16
N LYS A 343 -12.89 -18.29 -33.32
CA LYS A 343 -12.65 -18.93 -34.62
C LYS A 343 -13.85 -18.79 -35.54
N ARG A 344 -15.07 -18.99 -35.04
CA ARG A 344 -16.32 -18.75 -35.80
C ARG A 344 -16.42 -17.29 -36.23
N PHE A 345 -16.25 -16.33 -35.33
CA PHE A 345 -16.26 -14.90 -35.67
C PHE A 345 -15.22 -14.54 -36.74
N LEU A 346 -13.98 -15.02 -36.60
CA LEU A 346 -12.93 -14.80 -37.60
C LEU A 346 -13.26 -15.43 -38.96
N THR A 347 -13.85 -16.63 -38.98
CA THR A 347 -14.28 -17.28 -40.24
C THR A 347 -15.47 -16.57 -40.89
N THR A 348 -16.42 -16.07 -40.11
CA THR A 348 -17.58 -15.31 -40.60
C THR A 348 -17.17 -13.93 -41.09
N ALA A 349 -16.24 -13.26 -40.40
CA ALA A 349 -15.67 -12.00 -40.85
C ALA A 349 -14.94 -12.15 -42.20
N LYS A 350 -14.13 -13.20 -42.38
CA LYS A 350 -13.47 -13.51 -43.67
C LYS A 350 -14.44 -13.82 -44.82
N LYS A 351 -15.59 -14.43 -44.54
CA LYS A 351 -16.61 -14.71 -45.57
C LYS A 351 -17.39 -13.46 -45.99
N LYS A 352 -17.58 -12.50 -45.07
CA LYS A 352 -18.37 -11.29 -45.33
C LYS A 352 -17.58 -10.18 -46.04
N THR A 353 -16.25 -10.15 -45.93
CA THR A 353 -15.37 -9.20 -46.66
C THR A 353 -14.93 -9.67 -48.04
N MET A 354 -15.24 -10.91 -48.44
CA MET A 354 -14.85 -11.49 -49.75
C MET A 354 -16.03 -11.68 -50.71
N SER A 355 -17.26 -11.30 -50.34
CA SER A 355 -18.40 -11.27 -51.26
C SER A 355 -18.64 -9.83 -51.74
N PHE A 356 -17.88 -9.39 -52.73
CA PHE A 356 -18.30 -8.26 -53.57
C PHE A 356 -19.28 -8.80 -54.62
N PRO A 357 -20.48 -8.21 -54.78
CA PRO A 357 -21.36 -8.54 -55.89
C PRO A 357 -20.65 -8.17 -57.19
N SER A 358 -20.54 -9.13 -58.11
CA SER A 358 -20.09 -8.87 -59.47
C SER A 358 -21.14 -8.02 -60.20
N LEU A 359 -20.82 -6.76 -60.47
CA LEU A 359 -21.43 -5.94 -61.50
C LEU A 359 -20.31 -5.35 -62.37
#